data_AF-A0A1F4XP43-F1
#
_entry.id   AF-A0A1F4XP43-F1
#
_cell.length_a   1.000
_cell.length_b   1.000
_cell.length_c   1.000
_cell.angle_alpha   90.00
_cell.angle_beta   90.00
_cell.angle_gamma   90.00
#
_symmetry.space_group_name_H-M   'P 1'
#
loop_
_entity.id
_entity.type
_entity.pdbx_description
1 polymer ?
#
loop_
_entity_poly.entity_id
_entity_poly.type
_entity_poly.pdbx_seq_one_letter_code
_entity_poly.pdbx_strand_id
1 'polypeptide(L)'
;MAHNEMEMTQRSPVLDREKYLNALVYFVANCGNERLGIMKLNKLFYYLDFISYRDRNKSVTGETYIHLPKGPFAAILQDDILGSARKAKLIEQKKDASDKYGERNRFQALKAPDMSVFDDYEQKLLNYLCFTFKDWSTDQMVAQTHSEAPWVFSKPSQQLNYKDADDIEFFSPRREVVA
;
A
#
# COMPACT_ATOMS: atom_id res chain seq x y z
N MET A 1 41.86 -17.46 15.08
CA MET A 1 40.41 -17.75 15.11
C MET A 1 39.70 -16.54 14.53
N ALA A 2 39.46 -16.53 13.22
CA ALA A 2 38.69 -15.48 12.56
C ALA A 2 37.25 -15.95 12.50
N HIS A 3 36.39 -15.41 13.36
CA HIS A 3 34.95 -15.53 13.17
C HIS A 3 34.58 -14.55 12.07
N ASN A 4 34.36 -15.09 10.88
CA ASN A 4 33.79 -14.37 9.76
C ASN A 4 32.27 -14.30 10.02
N GLU A 5 31.81 -13.24 10.67
CA GLU A 5 30.40 -12.91 10.72
C GLU A 5 29.96 -12.60 9.29
N MET A 6 29.34 -13.58 8.64
CA MET A 6 28.66 -13.37 7.38
C MET A 6 27.48 -12.43 7.66
N GLU A 7 27.71 -11.15 7.40
CA GLU A 7 26.70 -10.11 7.28
C GLU A 7 25.61 -10.64 6.33
N MET A 8 24.48 -11.09 6.89
CA MET A 8 23.29 -11.44 6.12
C MET A 8 22.80 -10.16 5.46
N THR A 9 23.26 -9.91 4.23
CA THR A 9 22.87 -8.76 3.42
C THR A 9 21.36 -8.84 3.25
N GLN A 10 20.63 -7.95 3.92
CA GLN A 10 19.18 -7.86 3.85
C GLN A 10 18.81 -7.57 2.39
N ARG A 11 18.26 -8.57 1.68
CA ARG A 11 17.81 -8.36 0.30
C ARG A 11 16.46 -7.67 0.36
N SER A 12 16.47 -6.34 0.29
CA SER A 12 15.26 -5.54 0.15
C SER A 12 14.48 -6.00 -1.10
N PRO A 13 13.13 -5.98 -1.07
CA PRO A 13 12.35 -6.30 -2.26
C PRO A 13 12.76 -5.44 -3.46
N VAL A 14 12.69 -6.04 -4.66
CA VAL A 14 13.00 -5.33 -5.90
C VAL A 14 11.74 -4.60 -6.36
N LEU A 15 11.89 -3.32 -6.71
CA LEU A 15 10.81 -2.48 -7.19
C LEU A 15 10.22 -3.02 -8.51
N ASP A 16 8.92 -3.28 -8.53
CA ASP A 16 8.13 -3.61 -9.71
C ASP A 16 7.24 -2.42 -10.09
N ARG A 17 7.78 -1.57 -10.97
CA ARG A 17 7.15 -0.31 -11.35
C ARG A 17 5.85 -0.50 -12.13
N GLU A 18 5.74 -1.56 -12.92
CA GLU A 18 4.55 -1.85 -13.72
C GLU A 18 3.38 -2.24 -12.81
N LYS A 19 3.61 -3.14 -11.86
CA LYS A 19 2.63 -3.48 -10.82
C LYS A 19 2.26 -2.27 -9.99
N TYR A 20 3.22 -1.43 -9.62
CA TYR A 20 2.97 -0.23 -8.83
C TYR A 20 2.00 0.73 -9.56
N LEU A 21 2.28 1.06 -10.82
CA LEU A 21 1.42 1.96 -11.59
C LEU A 21 0.01 1.38 -11.79
N ASN A 22 -0.11 0.09 -12.09
CA ASN A 22 -1.42 -0.54 -12.25
C ASN A 22 -2.19 -0.64 -10.92
N ALA A 23 -1.51 -0.88 -9.79
CA ALA A 23 -2.14 -0.91 -8.47
C ALA A 23 -2.62 0.49 -8.06
N LEU A 24 -1.86 1.54 -8.40
CA LEU A 24 -2.29 2.93 -8.20
C LEU A 24 -3.58 3.23 -8.96
N VAL A 25 -3.61 2.89 -10.26
CA VAL A 25 -4.81 3.09 -11.09
C VAL A 25 -5.97 2.28 -10.54
N TYR A 26 -5.73 1.04 -10.11
CA TYR A 26 -6.75 0.18 -9.50
C TYR A 26 -7.34 0.79 -8.23
N PHE A 27 -6.51 1.27 -7.30
CA PHE A 27 -6.99 1.91 -6.07
C PHE A 27 -7.77 3.19 -6.37
N VAL A 28 -7.29 4.03 -7.29
CA VAL A 28 -7.99 5.27 -7.70
C VAL A 28 -9.32 4.97 -8.40
N ALA A 29 -9.41 3.88 -9.15
CA ALA A 29 -10.66 3.50 -9.81
C ALA A 29 -11.69 2.89 -8.83
N ASN A 30 -11.24 2.10 -7.84
CA ASN A 30 -12.11 1.16 -7.12
C ASN A 30 -12.23 1.37 -5.59
N CYS A 31 -11.26 2.03 -4.93
CA CYS A 31 -11.19 2.10 -3.45
C CYS A 31 -11.93 3.32 -2.83
N GLY A 32 -13.09 3.72 -3.38
CA GLY A 32 -13.93 4.77 -2.79
C GLY A 32 -13.36 6.18 -2.95
N ASN A 33 -13.61 6.79 -4.12
CA ASN A 33 -13.01 8.06 -4.54
C ASN A 33 -13.28 9.26 -3.62
N GLU A 34 -14.32 9.26 -2.79
CA GLU A 34 -14.66 10.43 -1.97
C GLU A 34 -13.65 10.73 -0.85
N ARG A 35 -12.93 9.70 -0.35
CA ARG A 35 -12.00 9.79 0.79
C ARG A 35 -10.57 9.41 0.42
N LEU A 36 -10.30 9.12 -0.85
CA LEU A 36 -9.01 8.62 -1.30
C LEU A 36 -7.99 9.75 -1.50
N GLY A 37 -7.39 10.19 -0.41
CA GLY A 37 -6.25 11.10 -0.42
C GLY A 37 -4.90 10.38 -0.39
N ILE A 38 -3.81 11.15 -0.49
CA ILE A 38 -2.43 10.64 -0.45
C ILE A 38 -2.14 9.79 0.80
N MET A 39 -2.65 10.19 1.96
CA MET A 39 -2.44 9.44 3.22
C MET A 39 -3.09 8.06 3.15
N LYS A 40 -4.28 7.94 2.57
CA LYS A 40 -4.97 6.66 2.39
C LYS A 40 -4.27 5.78 1.37
N LEU A 41 -3.77 6.35 0.27
CA LEU A 41 -2.97 5.61 -0.71
C LEU A 41 -1.70 5.01 -0.09
N ASN A 42 -0.96 5.77 0.72
CA ASN A 42 0.22 5.25 1.42
C ASN A 42 -0.11 3.99 2.23
N LYS A 43 -1.26 3.99 2.91
CA LYS A 43 -1.72 2.87 3.75
C LYS A 43 -2.19 1.67 2.91
N LEU A 44 -2.92 1.91 1.81
CA LEU A 44 -3.32 0.85 0.89
C LEU A 44 -2.11 0.13 0.27
N PHE A 45 -1.09 0.88 -0.13
CA PHE A 45 0.16 0.30 -0.64
C PHE A 45 0.91 -0.49 0.43
N TYR A 46 1.03 0.07 1.64
CA TYR A 46 1.61 -0.64 2.78
C TYR A 46 0.94 -2.00 2.98
N TYR A 47 -0.39 -2.05 3.04
CA TYR A 47 -1.10 -3.32 3.19
C TYR A 47 -0.91 -4.25 2.00
N LEU A 48 -0.93 -3.74 0.77
CA LEU A 48 -0.71 -4.55 -0.43
C LEU A 48 0.63 -5.29 -0.37
N ASP A 49 1.71 -4.59 -0.02
CA ASP A 49 3.03 -5.19 0.02
C ASP A 49 3.27 -6.04 1.27
N PHE A 50 2.90 -5.56 2.46
CA PHE A 50 3.16 -6.27 3.71
C PHE A 50 2.33 -7.55 3.83
N ILE A 51 1.05 -7.53 3.44
CA ILE A 51 0.21 -8.75 3.45
C ILE A 51 0.74 -9.76 2.43
N SER A 52 1.09 -9.30 1.22
CA SER A 52 1.68 -10.18 0.21
C SER A 52 3.00 -10.79 0.68
N TYR A 53 3.84 -9.99 1.36
CA TYR A 53 5.10 -10.48 1.92
C TYR A 53 4.87 -11.47 3.07
N ARG A 54 3.97 -11.17 4.02
CA ARG A 54 3.59 -12.07 5.11
C ARG A 54 3.16 -13.45 4.59
N ASP A 55 2.32 -13.47 3.57
CA ASP A 55 1.72 -14.72 3.09
C ASP A 55 2.60 -15.51 2.12
N ARG A 56 3.46 -14.83 1.35
CA ARG A 56 4.19 -15.44 0.22
C ARG A 56 5.67 -15.12 0.17
N ASN A 57 6.20 -14.39 1.15
CA ASN A 57 7.57 -13.88 1.20
C ASN A 57 7.94 -13.03 -0.05
N LYS A 58 6.95 -12.39 -0.67
CA LYS A 58 7.07 -11.56 -1.88
C LYS A 58 6.12 -10.37 -1.80
N SER A 59 6.65 -9.15 -1.91
CA SER A 59 5.82 -7.93 -2.04
C SER A 59 5.33 -7.75 -3.49
N VAL A 60 4.33 -6.90 -3.68
CA VAL A 60 3.70 -6.68 -5.01
C VAL A 60 4.44 -5.59 -5.78
N THR A 61 4.74 -4.47 -5.13
CA THR A 61 5.37 -3.30 -5.75
C THR A 61 6.85 -3.18 -5.43
N GLY A 62 7.30 -3.76 -4.31
CA GLY A 62 8.67 -3.59 -3.84
C GLY A 62 8.98 -2.21 -3.24
N GLU A 63 7.96 -1.41 -2.90
CA GLU A 63 8.12 -0.11 -2.25
C GLU A 63 8.82 -0.22 -0.89
N THR A 64 9.57 0.82 -0.55
CA THR A 64 10.15 1.06 0.76
C THR A 64 9.23 1.95 1.59
N TYR A 65 8.95 1.52 2.83
CA TYR A 65 8.06 2.24 3.73
C TYR A 65 8.85 2.85 4.89
N ILE A 66 8.62 4.14 5.16
CA ILE A 66 9.32 4.91 6.19
C ILE A 66 8.39 5.20 7.36
N HIS A 67 8.93 5.16 8.57
CA HIS A 67 8.23 5.51 9.79
C HIS A 67 8.01 7.03 9.90
N LEU A 68 6.86 7.55 9.46
CA LEU A 68 6.44 8.94 9.70
C LEU A 68 5.20 9.09 10.61
N PRO A 69 5.01 10.20 11.36
CA PRO A 69 4.00 10.31 12.42
C PRO A 69 2.54 9.92 12.12
N LYS A 70 2.16 9.81 10.84
CA LYS A 70 0.83 9.35 10.39
C LYS A 70 0.87 7.93 9.81
N GLY A 71 1.75 7.08 10.32
CA GLY A 71 1.94 5.68 9.92
C GLY A 71 2.85 5.51 8.70
N PRO A 72 2.93 4.27 8.15
CA PRO A 72 3.88 3.92 7.09
C PRO A 72 3.75 4.85 5.88
N PHE A 73 4.88 5.37 5.40
CA PHE A 73 4.97 6.26 4.25
C PHE A 73 5.71 5.58 3.11
N ALA A 74 5.06 5.39 1.97
CA ALA A 74 5.63 4.88 0.73
C ALA A 74 6.61 5.92 0.14
N ALA A 75 7.89 5.58 0.13
CA ALA A 75 8.98 6.53 -0.09
C ALA A 75 8.93 7.22 -1.46
N ILE A 76 8.50 6.51 -2.51
CA ILE A 76 8.53 7.04 -3.88
C ILE A 76 7.14 7.32 -4.47
N LEU A 77 6.07 6.99 -3.73
CA LEU A 77 4.69 7.17 -4.20
C LEU A 77 4.41 8.61 -4.66
N GLN A 78 4.75 9.60 -3.82
CA GLN A 78 4.41 11.00 -4.10
C GLN A 78 5.34 11.65 -5.12
N ASP A 79 6.64 11.43 -4.95
CA ASP A 79 7.68 12.15 -5.70
C ASP A 79 7.94 11.52 -7.07
N ASP A 80 7.57 10.25 -7.28
CA ASP A 80 7.79 9.55 -8.54
C ASP A 80 6.50 8.94 -9.13
N ILE A 81 5.89 7.98 -8.44
CA ILE A 81 4.83 7.15 -9.02
C ILE A 81 3.61 7.98 -9.44
N LEU A 82 3.15 8.91 -8.59
CA LEU A 82 2.05 9.82 -8.93
C LEU A 82 2.42 10.76 -10.09
N GLY A 83 3.66 11.25 -10.14
CA GLY A 83 4.13 12.10 -11.24
C GLY A 83 4.15 11.35 -12.57
N SER A 84 4.68 10.13 -12.56
CA SER A 84 4.72 9.22 -13.70
C SER A 84 3.32 8.87 -14.20
N ALA A 85 2.40 8.52 -13.30
CA ALA A 85 1.02 8.18 -13.66
C ALA A 85 0.26 9.37 -14.28
N ARG A 86 0.46 10.59 -13.77
CA ARG A 86 -0.09 11.82 -14.37
C ARG A 86 0.49 12.09 -15.75
N LYS A 87 1.81 12.00 -15.92
CA LYS A 87 2.50 12.21 -17.20
C LYS A 87 2.02 11.22 -18.27
N ALA A 88 1.79 9.97 -17.87
CA ALA A 88 1.25 8.91 -18.73
C ALA A 88 -0.28 8.99 -18.93
N LYS A 89 -0.95 10.00 -18.35
CA LYS A 89 -2.42 10.18 -18.39
C LYS A 89 -3.18 8.94 -17.91
N LEU A 90 -2.67 8.29 -16.86
CA LEU A 90 -3.35 7.18 -16.19
C LEU A 90 -4.32 7.69 -15.12
N ILE A 91 -3.93 8.76 -14.43
CA ILE A 91 -4.73 9.44 -13.42
C ILE A 91 -4.60 10.96 -13.56
N GLU A 92 -5.53 11.69 -12.97
CA GLU A 92 -5.44 13.13 -12.73
C GLU A 92 -5.78 13.48 -11.28
N GLN A 93 -5.38 14.67 -10.85
CA GLN A 93 -5.76 15.22 -9.55
C GLN A 93 -6.83 16.30 -9.78
N LYS A 94 -7.98 16.15 -9.12
CA LYS A 94 -9.10 17.09 -9.19
C LYS A 94 -9.33 17.74 -7.84
N LYS A 95 -9.62 19.04 -7.88
CA LYS A 95 -10.25 19.74 -6.77
C LYS A 95 -11.75 19.64 -6.95
N ASP A 96 -12.45 19.12 -5.95
CA ASP A 96 -13.91 19.15 -5.91
C ASP A 96 -14.41 19.69 -4.57
N ALA A 97 -15.63 20.21 -4.57
CA ALA A 97 -16.30 20.63 -3.36
C ALA A 97 -17.29 19.54 -2.95
N SER A 98 -17.40 19.32 -1.64
CA SER A 98 -18.35 18.42 -1.03
C SER A 98 -19.08 19.12 0.08
N ASP A 99 -20.40 19.02 0.10
CA ASP A 99 -21.21 19.54 1.20
C ASP A 99 -20.85 18.88 2.54
N LYS A 100 -20.40 17.62 2.51
CA LYS A 100 -20.02 16.85 3.69
C LYS A 100 -18.56 17.04 4.13
N TYR A 101 -17.66 17.37 3.20
CA TYR A 101 -16.21 17.31 3.45
C TYR A 101 -15.43 18.55 3.00
N GLY A 102 -16.11 19.59 2.50
CA GLY A 102 -15.48 20.81 1.99
C GLY A 102 -14.73 20.60 0.67
N GLU A 103 -13.75 21.47 0.40
CA GLU A 103 -12.85 21.31 -0.74
C GLU A 103 -11.92 20.11 -0.54
N ARG A 104 -11.81 19.25 -1.56
CA ARG A 104 -10.99 18.04 -1.53
C ARG A 104 -10.10 17.96 -2.75
N ASN A 105 -8.88 17.49 -2.53
CA ASN A 105 -8.01 17.01 -3.59
C ASN A 105 -8.26 15.51 -3.77
N ARG A 106 -8.84 15.11 -4.90
CA ARG A 106 -9.11 13.71 -5.23
C ARG A 106 -8.27 13.27 -6.42
N PHE A 107 -8.06 11.98 -6.52
CA PHE A 107 -7.53 11.36 -7.74
C PHE A 107 -8.69 10.85 -8.58
N GLN A 108 -8.57 10.95 -9.90
CA GLN A 108 -9.48 10.32 -10.85
C GLN A 108 -8.68 9.45 -11.80
N ALA A 109 -9.14 8.21 -12.00
CA ALA A 109 -8.60 7.33 -13.00
C ALA A 109 -9.05 7.78 -14.39
N LEU A 110 -8.10 7.90 -15.31
CA LEU A 110 -8.34 8.23 -16.72
C LEU A 110 -8.32 6.97 -17.62
N LYS A 111 -7.78 5.87 -17.10
CA LYS A 111 -7.74 4.57 -17.76
C LYS A 111 -8.07 3.46 -16.75
N ALA A 112 -8.49 2.31 -17.26
CA ALA A 112 -8.56 1.09 -16.46
C ALA A 112 -7.16 0.57 -16.14
N PRO A 113 -6.94 -0.05 -14.96
CA PRO A 113 -5.69 -0.75 -14.68
C PRO A 113 -5.57 -1.97 -15.59
N ASP A 114 -4.36 -2.29 -16.02
CA ASP A 114 -4.06 -3.60 -16.60
C ASP A 114 -3.99 -4.63 -15.48
N MET A 115 -5.01 -5.48 -15.38
CA MET A 115 -5.08 -6.51 -14.34
C MET A 115 -4.23 -7.75 -14.68
N SER A 116 -3.77 -7.90 -15.93
CA SER A 116 -3.00 -9.07 -16.37
C SER A 116 -1.58 -9.10 -15.81
N VAL A 117 -1.09 -7.96 -15.30
CA VAL A 117 0.22 -7.86 -14.63
C VAL A 117 0.21 -8.50 -13.23
N PHE A 118 -0.98 -8.72 -12.65
CA PHE A 118 -1.15 -9.29 -11.32
C PHE A 118 -1.50 -10.77 -11.39
N ASP A 119 -0.89 -11.57 -10.51
CA ASP A 119 -1.33 -12.95 -10.33
C ASP A 119 -2.69 -13.04 -9.59
N ASP A 120 -3.30 -14.23 -9.59
CA ASP A 120 -4.63 -14.44 -8.99
C ASP A 120 -4.69 -14.03 -7.51
N TYR A 121 -3.59 -14.21 -6.77
CA TYR A 121 -3.52 -13.82 -5.36
C TYR A 121 -3.51 -12.31 -5.22
N GLU A 122 -2.67 -11.62 -6.01
CA GLU A 122 -2.53 -10.17 -6.00
C GLU A 122 -3.84 -9.48 -6.42
N GLN A 123 -4.55 -10.03 -7.41
CA GLN A 123 -5.87 -9.53 -7.80
C GLN A 123 -6.89 -9.67 -6.65
N LYS A 124 -6.94 -10.82 -5.97
CA LYS A 124 -7.80 -11.04 -4.79
C LYS A 124 -7.46 -10.07 -3.65
N LEU A 125 -6.17 -9.84 -3.41
CA LEU A 125 -5.71 -8.91 -2.38
C LEU A 125 -6.10 -7.47 -2.72
N LEU A 126 -5.88 -7.00 -3.95
CA LEU A 126 -6.32 -5.69 -4.42
C LEU A 126 -7.83 -5.48 -4.21
N ASN A 127 -8.63 -6.47 -4.62
CA ASN A 127 -10.09 -6.45 -4.43
C ASN A 127 -10.47 -6.36 -2.96
N TYR A 128 -9.87 -7.20 -2.12
CA TYR A 128 -10.13 -7.22 -0.69
C TYR A 128 -9.77 -5.91 0.00
N LEU A 129 -8.61 -5.33 -0.32
CA LEU A 129 -8.16 -4.06 0.27
C LEU A 129 -9.10 -2.92 -0.10
N CYS A 130 -9.51 -2.82 -1.37
CA CYS A 130 -10.50 -1.83 -1.76
C CYS A 130 -11.82 -2.03 -1.06
N PHE A 131 -12.33 -3.26 -0.99
CA PHE A 131 -13.60 -3.54 -0.32
C PHE A 131 -13.54 -3.20 1.18
N THR A 132 -12.51 -3.67 1.87
CA THR A 132 -12.33 -3.53 3.33
C THR A 132 -12.16 -2.07 3.73
N PHE A 133 -11.26 -1.35 3.05
CA PHE A 133 -10.90 0.00 3.44
C PHE A 133 -11.74 1.08 2.75
N LYS A 134 -12.70 0.74 1.88
CA LYS A 134 -13.55 1.71 1.17
C LYS A 134 -14.12 2.77 2.10
N ASP A 135 -14.75 2.33 3.18
CA ASP A 135 -15.48 3.19 4.11
C ASP A 135 -14.65 3.64 5.32
N TRP A 136 -13.40 3.19 5.42
CA TRP A 136 -12.50 3.62 6.49
C TRP A 136 -12.04 5.06 6.27
N SER A 137 -12.04 5.83 7.34
CA SER A 137 -11.40 7.15 7.40
C SER A 137 -9.88 7.00 7.45
N THR A 138 -9.16 8.08 7.10
CA THR A 138 -7.71 8.13 7.24
C THR A 138 -7.30 7.85 8.70
N ASP A 139 -8.01 8.41 9.68
CA ASP A 139 -7.68 8.25 11.10
C ASP A 139 -7.86 6.80 11.58
N GLN A 140 -8.88 6.09 11.08
CA GLN A 140 -9.05 4.66 11.37
C GLN A 140 -7.87 3.85 10.83
N MET A 141 -7.42 4.13 9.61
CA MET A 141 -6.27 3.45 9.03
C MET A 141 -4.96 3.82 9.75
N VAL A 142 -4.79 5.07 10.19
CA VAL A 142 -3.64 5.50 11.00
C VAL A 142 -3.61 4.73 12.31
N ALA A 143 -4.72 4.75 13.07
CA ALA A 143 -4.83 4.05 14.34
C ALA A 143 -4.50 2.55 14.19
N GLN A 144 -5.06 1.91 13.16
CA GLN A 144 -4.79 0.51 12.86
C GLN A 144 -3.30 0.26 12.55
N THR A 145 -2.69 1.02 11.65
CA THR A 145 -1.25 0.82 11.36
C THR A 145 -0.36 1.09 12.56
N HIS A 146 -0.78 1.96 13.49
CA HIS A 146 -0.01 2.24 14.70
C HIS A 146 -0.05 1.11 15.73
N SER A 147 -1.01 0.19 15.63
CA SER A 147 -1.08 -1.00 16.48
C SER A 147 -0.34 -2.22 15.92
N GLU A 148 0.17 -2.15 14.68
CA GLU A 148 0.80 -3.28 13.99
C GLU A 148 2.32 -3.31 14.18
N ALA A 149 2.89 -4.51 14.27
CA ALA A 149 4.29 -4.76 14.58
C ALA A 149 5.29 -4.05 13.64
N PRO A 150 5.09 -3.95 12.31
CA PRO A 150 6.00 -3.20 11.44
C PRO A 150 6.18 -1.76 11.88
N TRP A 151 5.10 -1.13 12.32
CA TRP A 151 5.12 0.23 12.83
C TRP A 151 5.73 0.30 14.23
N VAL A 152 5.30 -0.58 15.14
CA VAL A 152 5.70 -0.58 16.55
C VAL A 152 7.20 -0.85 16.71
N PHE A 153 7.77 -1.74 15.91
CA PHE A 153 9.19 -2.10 15.99
C PHE A 153 10.12 -1.17 15.22
N SER A 154 9.60 -0.40 14.28
CA SER A 154 10.41 0.58 13.54
C SER A 154 10.67 1.84 14.36
N LYS A 155 11.79 2.51 14.05
CA LYS A 155 12.15 3.79 14.66
C LYS A 155 11.71 4.95 13.77
N PRO A 156 11.42 6.13 14.33
CA PRO A 156 11.11 7.32 13.54
C PRO A 156 12.11 7.59 12.41
N SER A 157 11.58 7.89 11.23
CA SER A 157 12.32 8.14 9.98
C SER A 157 13.17 6.97 9.48
N GLN A 158 13.02 5.76 10.03
CA GLN A 158 13.67 4.56 9.52
C GLN A 158 12.73 3.73 8.64
N GLN A 159 13.32 2.86 7.84
CA GLN A 159 12.58 1.90 7.03
C GLN A 159 11.90 0.85 7.91
N LEU A 160 10.66 0.51 7.57
CA LEU A 160 9.94 -0.62 8.13
C LEU A 160 10.48 -1.93 7.56
N ASN A 161 10.52 -2.96 8.39
CA ASN A 161 10.97 -4.29 7.99
C ASN A 161 9.76 -5.17 7.63
N TYR A 162 9.74 -5.65 6.40
CA TYR A 162 8.72 -6.55 5.88
C TYR A 162 8.53 -7.83 6.70
N LYS A 163 9.57 -8.29 7.38
CA LYS A 163 9.51 -9.49 8.23
C LYS A 163 8.68 -9.33 9.49
N ASP A 164 8.35 -8.11 9.86
CA ASP A 164 7.58 -7.84 11.06
C ASP A 164 6.06 -7.89 10.80
N ALA A 165 5.62 -8.35 9.62
CA ALA A 165 4.22 -8.31 9.17
C ALA A 165 3.29 -9.39 9.76
N ASP A 166 3.79 -10.22 10.68
CA ASP A 166 3.11 -11.43 11.14
C ASP A 166 1.77 -11.16 11.85
N ASP A 167 1.61 -9.99 12.46
CA ASP A 167 0.43 -9.59 13.24
C ASP A 167 -0.63 -8.82 12.44
N ILE A 168 -0.38 -8.54 11.15
CA ILE A 168 -1.39 -7.93 10.29
C ILE A 168 -2.53 -8.96 10.14
N GLU A 169 -3.72 -8.68 10.66
CA GLU A 169 -4.84 -9.66 10.65
C GLU A 169 -5.74 -9.57 9.41
N PHE A 170 -5.44 -8.66 8.49
CA PHE A 170 -6.19 -8.49 7.25
C PHE A 170 -5.86 -9.57 6.22
N PHE A 171 -6.87 -9.93 5.43
CA PHE A 171 -6.76 -10.88 4.32
C PHE A 171 -6.14 -12.20 4.77
N SER A 172 -6.92 -13.05 5.43
CA SER A 172 -6.47 -14.40 5.80
C SER A 172 -7.05 -15.42 4.83
N PRO A 173 -6.28 -15.91 3.84
CA PRO A 173 -6.74 -16.99 2.95
C PRO A 173 -7.01 -18.30 3.70
N ARG A 174 -6.60 -18.41 4.96
CA ARG A 174 -6.75 -19.61 5.81
C ARG A 174 -8.03 -19.65 6.65
N ARG A 175 -8.94 -18.67 6.51
CA ARG A 175 -10.26 -18.66 7.18
C ARG A 175 -11.41 -19.09 6.26
N GLU A 176 -11.18 -20.03 5.34
CA GLU A 176 -12.27 -20.90 4.92
C GLU A 176 -12.53 -21.88 6.07
N VAL A 177 -13.45 -21.48 6.95
CA VAL A 177 -14.04 -22.41 7.90
C VAL A 177 -14.82 -23.41 7.05
N VAL A 178 -14.34 -24.65 7.06
CA VAL A 178 -15.13 -25.81 6.66
C VAL A 178 -16.41 -25.77 7.50
N ALA A 179 -17.53 -25.44 6.86
CA ALA A 179 -18.88 -25.59 7.40
C ALA A 179 -19.61 -26.61 6.53
#